data_AF-A0A0K2XYD1-F1
#
_entry.id   AF-A0A0K2XYD1-F1
#
_cell.length_a   1.000
_cell.length_b   1.000
_cell.length_c   1.000
_cell.angle_alpha   90.00
_cell.angle_beta   90.00
_cell.angle_gamma   90.00
#
_symmetry.space_group_name_H-M   'P 1'
#
loop_
_entity.id
_entity.type
_entity.pdbx_description
1 polymer ?
#
loop_
_entity_poly.entity_id
_entity_poly.type
_entity_poly.pdbx_seq_one_letter_code
_entity_poly.pdbx_strand_id
1 'polypeptide(L)'
;MPTATRKKPFSPQHYIEWQISYDVDKTDKDISLSTLPEKEFKGANGKTKALYELSEFLYYFVQWGWILPEEIKALKDSLQNMPKNMFLTEQDDLKIVRGYCRHKEIFGLNFQHLAVQYPLLVYFFDSLGILVEIVIREKQRAVGAQPMLYVCIPITHLNTQTPLLGRMAGLKECGSFILGAGHKDFLLELFKIFATLSPNHHHDILQILEVIICTKKT
;
A
#
# COMPACT_ATOMS: atom_id res chain seq x y z
N MET A 1 -6.22 -14.38 8.40
CA MET A 1 -5.26 -15.43 8.86
C MET A 1 -4.52 -15.98 7.67
N PRO A 2 -3.19 -16.22 7.76
CA PRO A 2 -2.42 -16.75 6.64
C PRO A 2 -2.90 -18.16 6.25
N THR A 3 -2.98 -18.41 4.93
CA THR A 3 -3.42 -19.70 4.38
C THR A 3 -2.32 -20.33 3.53
N ALA A 4 -2.04 -21.62 3.78
CA ALA A 4 -1.21 -22.43 2.90
C ALA A 4 -1.99 -22.85 1.64
N THR A 5 -1.85 -22.07 0.56
CA THR A 5 -2.64 -22.16 -0.68
C THR A 5 -2.59 -23.52 -1.38
N ARG A 6 -1.50 -24.28 -1.23
CA ARG A 6 -1.37 -25.65 -1.80
C ARG A 6 -1.90 -26.76 -0.89
N LYS A 7 -2.39 -26.43 0.30
CA LYS A 7 -2.87 -27.41 1.30
C LYS A 7 -4.33 -27.22 1.69
N LYS A 8 -4.88 -26.03 1.49
CA LYS A 8 -6.26 -25.69 1.83
C LYS A 8 -6.97 -25.13 0.60
N PRO A 9 -8.18 -25.61 0.30
CA PRO A 9 -9.00 -25.02 -0.76
C PRO A 9 -9.34 -23.56 -0.48
N PHE A 10 -9.41 -22.75 -1.52
CA PHE A 10 -9.87 -21.38 -1.39
C PHE A 10 -11.37 -21.31 -1.11
N SER A 11 -11.76 -20.28 -0.37
CA SER A 11 -13.14 -19.94 -0.02
C SER A 11 -13.38 -18.43 -0.24
N PRO A 12 -14.64 -17.96 -0.25
CA PRO A 12 -14.95 -16.54 -0.44
C PRO A 12 -14.32 -15.58 0.61
N GLN A 13 -13.86 -16.10 1.75
CA GLN A 13 -13.19 -15.31 2.78
C GLN A 13 -11.70 -15.07 2.50
N HIS A 14 -11.14 -15.69 1.44
CA HIS A 14 -9.74 -15.51 1.08
C HIS A 14 -9.56 -14.23 0.25
N TYR A 15 -8.46 -13.54 0.53
CA TYR A 15 -7.98 -12.39 -0.23
C TYR A 15 -6.46 -12.48 -0.35
N ILE A 16 -5.92 -11.77 -1.34
CA ILE A 16 -4.49 -11.47 -1.43
C ILE A 16 -4.23 -10.23 -0.60
N GLU A 17 -3.29 -10.31 0.32
CA GLU A 17 -2.75 -9.16 1.04
C GLU A 17 -1.50 -8.70 0.28
N TRP A 18 -1.60 -7.56 -0.40
CA TRP A 18 -0.49 -6.99 -1.17
C TRP A 18 0.01 -5.72 -0.49
N GLN A 19 1.22 -5.80 0.04
CA GLN A 19 1.95 -4.62 0.50
C GLN A 19 2.51 -3.86 -0.71
N ILE A 20 1.63 -3.14 -1.40
CA ILE A 20 1.96 -2.39 -2.61
C ILE A 20 2.93 -1.24 -2.31
N SER A 21 3.90 -1.03 -3.19
CA SER A 21 4.78 0.13 -3.24
C SER A 21 4.28 1.14 -4.28
N TYR A 22 4.81 2.35 -4.21
CA TYR A 22 4.63 3.39 -5.23
C TYR A 22 5.94 3.82 -5.87
N ASP A 23 7.08 3.32 -5.39
CA ASP A 23 8.40 3.62 -5.93
C ASP A 23 9.41 2.51 -5.69
N VAL A 24 10.57 2.65 -6.32
CA VAL A 24 11.75 1.81 -6.11
C VAL A 24 13.02 2.66 -6.18
N ASP A 25 13.98 2.39 -5.28
CA ASP A 25 15.30 3.03 -5.29
C ASP A 25 16.07 2.58 -6.54
N LYS A 26 16.71 3.51 -7.27
CA LYS A 26 17.50 3.19 -8.48
C LYS A 26 18.66 2.22 -8.23
N THR A 27 19.12 2.13 -6.99
CA THR A 27 20.18 1.23 -6.56
C THR A 27 19.68 -0.14 -6.13
N ASP A 28 18.35 -0.32 -6.01
CA ASP A 28 17.75 -1.61 -5.66
C ASP A 28 17.72 -2.55 -6.87
N LYS A 29 17.79 -3.85 -6.63
CA LYS A 29 17.65 -4.90 -7.65
C LYS A 29 16.26 -4.91 -8.28
N ASP A 30 15.25 -4.47 -7.54
CA ASP A 30 13.85 -4.50 -7.95
C ASP A 30 13.55 -3.42 -9.02
N ILE A 31 14.49 -2.50 -9.30
CA ILE A 31 14.39 -1.57 -10.45
C ILE A 31 14.18 -2.31 -11.77
N SER A 32 14.70 -3.54 -11.90
CA SER A 32 14.53 -4.38 -13.08
C SER A 32 13.10 -4.88 -13.29
N LEU A 33 12.24 -4.77 -12.26
CA LEU A 33 10.83 -5.11 -12.33
C LEU A 33 9.96 -3.92 -12.77
N SER A 34 10.48 -2.69 -12.69
CA SER A 34 9.81 -1.49 -13.20
C SER A 34 9.83 -1.47 -14.72
N THR A 35 8.69 -1.14 -15.31
CA THR A 35 8.51 -0.85 -16.74
C THR A 35 8.84 0.59 -17.10
N LEU A 36 9.06 1.45 -16.10
CA LEU A 36 9.36 2.89 -16.23
C LEU A 36 10.63 3.31 -15.46
N PRO A 37 11.78 2.61 -15.60
CA PRO A 37 12.97 2.86 -14.81
C PRO A 37 13.59 4.26 -15.04
N GLU A 38 13.23 4.93 -16.13
CA GLU A 38 13.67 6.29 -16.50
C GLU A 38 12.76 7.40 -15.96
N LYS A 39 11.59 7.07 -15.43
CA LYS A 39 10.67 8.04 -14.80
C LYS A 39 11.07 8.24 -13.35
N GLU A 40 12.03 9.14 -13.16
CA GLU A 40 12.71 9.34 -11.88
C GLU A 40 12.24 10.57 -11.12
N PHE A 41 12.38 10.52 -9.79
CA PHE A 41 12.19 11.65 -8.90
C PHE A 41 13.13 11.56 -7.69
N LYS A 42 13.21 12.66 -6.94
CA LYS A 42 13.99 12.72 -5.70
C LYS A 42 13.09 12.51 -4.50
N GLY A 43 13.23 11.35 -3.84
CA GLY A 43 12.46 11.01 -2.66
C GLY A 43 12.82 11.86 -1.44
N ALA A 44 11.98 11.82 -0.41
CA ALA A 44 12.14 12.56 0.84
C ALA A 44 13.43 12.20 1.58
N ASN A 45 13.93 10.99 1.37
CA ASN A 45 15.21 10.51 1.89
C ASN A 45 16.44 11.00 1.10
N GLY A 46 16.23 11.85 0.08
CA GLY A 46 17.28 12.41 -0.78
C GLY A 46 17.79 11.46 -1.86
N LYS A 47 17.26 10.24 -1.96
CA LYS A 47 17.66 9.26 -2.97
C LYS A 47 16.89 9.46 -4.27
N THR A 48 17.51 9.04 -5.38
CA THR A 48 16.84 8.95 -6.68
C THR A 48 16.02 7.66 -6.74
N LYS A 49 14.73 7.80 -7.04
CA LYS A 49 13.79 6.70 -7.15
C LYS A 49 13.10 6.73 -8.51
N ALA A 50 12.59 5.59 -8.95
CA ALA A 50 11.78 5.47 -10.16
C ALA A 50 10.33 5.09 -9.82
N LEU A 51 9.42 5.34 -10.78
CA LEU A 51 8.04 4.87 -10.68
C LEU A 51 8.01 3.33 -10.63
N TYR A 52 7.18 2.79 -9.74
CA TYR A 52 7.04 1.35 -9.52
C TYR A 52 5.66 1.01 -8.96
N GLU A 53 5.09 -0.13 -9.41
CA GLU A 53 3.78 -0.65 -8.99
C GLU A 53 2.67 0.41 -9.08
N LEU A 54 2.24 0.99 -7.94
CA LEU A 54 1.11 1.91 -7.88
C LEU A 54 1.30 3.13 -8.81
N SER A 55 2.51 3.69 -8.84
CA SER A 55 2.77 4.88 -9.67
C SER A 55 2.88 4.56 -11.16
N GLU A 56 3.25 3.34 -11.53
CA GLU A 56 3.22 2.89 -12.92
C GLU A 56 1.79 2.72 -13.40
N PHE A 57 0.90 2.15 -12.57
CA PHE A 57 -0.51 2.06 -12.92
C PHE A 57 -1.13 3.42 -13.16
N LEU A 58 -0.85 4.39 -12.26
CA LEU A 58 -1.35 5.76 -12.44
C LEU A 58 -0.79 6.40 -13.71
N TYR A 59 0.51 6.23 -13.97
CA TYR A 59 1.14 6.72 -15.20
C TYR A 59 0.44 6.16 -16.45
N TYR A 60 0.24 4.85 -16.53
CA TYR A 60 -0.41 4.23 -17.68
C TYR A 60 -1.87 4.63 -17.84
N PHE A 61 -2.60 4.79 -16.74
CA PHE A 61 -3.98 5.28 -16.78
C PHE A 61 -4.07 6.70 -17.39
N VAL A 62 -3.06 7.55 -17.13
CA VAL A 62 -2.96 8.87 -17.76
C VAL A 62 -2.59 8.78 -19.24
N GLN A 63 -1.63 7.92 -19.60
CA GLN A 63 -1.25 7.69 -21.00
C GLN A 63 -2.42 7.16 -21.83
N TRP A 64 -3.21 6.25 -21.29
CA TRP A 64 -4.40 5.69 -21.93
C TRP A 64 -5.61 6.64 -21.91
N GLY A 65 -5.52 7.78 -21.22
CA GLY A 65 -6.60 8.76 -21.12
C GLY A 65 -7.78 8.32 -20.26
N TRP A 66 -7.61 7.31 -19.42
CA TRP A 66 -8.61 6.94 -18.40
C TRP A 66 -8.59 7.90 -17.21
N ILE A 67 -7.45 8.56 -16.98
CA ILE A 67 -7.30 9.66 -16.04
C ILE A 67 -6.76 10.86 -16.81
N LEU A 68 -7.44 12.00 -16.69
CA LEU A 68 -7.02 13.22 -17.34
C LEU A 68 -5.87 13.87 -16.56
N PRO A 69 -4.88 14.51 -17.22
CA PRO A 69 -3.83 15.25 -16.54
C PRO A 69 -4.36 16.31 -15.55
N GLU A 70 -5.52 16.89 -15.85
CA GLU A 70 -6.22 17.85 -15.00
C GLU A 70 -6.67 17.21 -13.67
N GLU A 71 -7.05 15.93 -13.67
CA GLU A 71 -7.41 15.18 -12.46
C GLU A 71 -6.18 14.91 -11.58
N ILE A 72 -5.02 14.60 -12.20
CA ILE A 72 -3.75 14.47 -11.48
C ILE A 72 -3.33 15.80 -10.86
N LYS A 73 -3.49 16.90 -11.62
CA LYS A 73 -3.22 18.24 -11.13
C LYS A 73 -4.15 18.60 -9.97
N ALA A 74 -5.44 18.35 -10.10
CA ALA A 74 -6.41 18.59 -9.03
C ALA A 74 -6.09 17.79 -7.76
N LEU A 75 -5.69 16.52 -7.90
CA LEU A 75 -5.23 15.69 -6.78
C LEU A 75 -4.00 16.33 -6.13
N LYS A 76 -2.98 16.68 -6.91
CA LYS A 76 -1.76 17.32 -6.40
C LYS A 76 -2.07 18.63 -5.67
N ASP A 77 -2.88 19.51 -6.26
CA ASP A 77 -3.26 20.79 -5.69
C ASP A 77 -4.02 20.61 -4.35
N SER A 78 -4.87 19.58 -4.26
CA SER A 78 -5.58 19.23 -3.01
C SER A 78 -4.64 18.76 -1.89
N LEU A 79 -3.49 18.17 -2.25
CA LEU A 79 -2.52 17.63 -1.30
C LEU A 79 -1.48 18.68 -0.87
N GLN A 80 -1.09 19.62 -1.74
CA GLN A 80 0.02 20.56 -1.50
C GLN A 80 -0.04 21.30 -0.15
N ASN A 81 -1.23 21.64 0.32
CA ASN A 81 -1.45 22.41 1.55
C ASN A 81 -2.01 21.58 2.69
N MET A 82 -1.86 20.25 2.64
CA MET A 82 -2.39 19.37 3.67
C MET A 82 -1.73 19.67 5.03
N PRO A 83 -2.50 19.98 6.08
CA PRO A 83 -1.92 20.35 7.37
C PRO A 83 -1.29 19.13 8.04
N LYS A 84 -0.25 19.37 8.85
CA LYS A 84 0.55 18.29 9.47
C LYS A 84 -0.27 17.34 10.34
N ASN A 85 -1.32 17.85 10.98
CA ASN A 85 -2.25 17.06 11.78
C ASN A 85 -3.19 16.17 10.96
N MET A 86 -2.99 16.01 9.65
CA MET A 86 -3.65 15.00 8.83
C MET A 86 -2.76 13.77 8.61
N PHE A 87 -1.47 13.85 8.96
CA PHE A 87 -0.60 12.69 8.87
C PHE A 87 -0.93 11.67 9.95
N LEU A 88 -1.01 10.39 9.58
CA LEU A 88 -1.28 9.31 10.52
C LEU A 88 -0.18 9.19 11.59
N THR A 89 1.07 9.49 11.22
CA THR A 89 2.20 9.51 12.17
C THR A 89 2.12 10.62 13.22
N GLU A 90 1.30 11.65 12.99
CA GLU A 90 1.13 12.79 13.89
C GLU A 90 -0.16 12.68 14.73
N GLN A 91 -0.97 11.63 14.53
CA GLN A 91 -2.17 11.39 15.34
C GLN A 91 -1.81 10.74 16.68
N ASP A 92 -2.25 11.34 17.79
CA ASP A 92 -1.95 10.84 19.13
C ASP A 92 -2.63 9.49 19.43
N ASP A 93 -3.82 9.26 18.89
CA ASP A 93 -4.61 8.02 19.03
C ASP A 93 -4.10 6.86 18.14
N LEU A 94 -3.18 7.13 17.21
CA LEU A 94 -2.55 6.13 16.34
C LEU A 94 -1.13 5.73 16.79
N LYS A 95 -0.77 6.02 18.04
CA LYS A 95 0.52 5.61 18.62
C LYS A 95 0.47 4.16 19.11
N ILE A 96 1.62 3.48 19.06
CA ILE A 96 1.80 2.15 19.66
C ILE A 96 1.81 2.31 21.19
N VAL A 97 0.87 1.66 21.88
CA VAL A 97 0.70 1.77 23.33
C VAL A 97 1.18 0.49 24.03
N ARG A 98 1.89 0.65 25.14
CA ARG A 98 2.25 -0.44 26.05
C ARG A 98 1.37 -0.37 27.29
N GLY A 99 0.66 -1.46 27.57
CA GLY A 99 -0.25 -1.56 28.71
C GLY A 99 0.47 -1.73 30.04
N TYR A 100 -0.33 -1.77 31.11
CA TYR A 100 0.17 -1.96 32.48
C TYR A 100 0.72 -3.36 32.71
N CYS A 101 1.75 -3.41 33.54
CA CYS A 101 2.40 -4.64 33.96
C CYS A 101 1.50 -5.45 34.91
N ARG A 102 1.33 -6.74 34.64
CA ARG A 102 0.59 -7.68 35.48
C ARG A 102 1.43 -8.91 35.75
N HIS A 103 1.39 -9.40 36.98
CA HIS A 103 2.02 -10.66 37.33
C HIS A 103 1.33 -11.82 36.61
N LYS A 104 2.11 -12.77 36.10
CA LYS A 104 1.60 -13.99 35.45
C LYS A 104 2.49 -15.17 35.78
N GLU A 105 1.94 -16.17 36.45
CA GLU A 105 2.62 -17.43 36.73
C GLU A 105 2.35 -18.42 35.60
N ILE A 106 3.40 -19.06 35.10
CA ILE A 106 3.32 -20.16 34.13
C ILE A 106 4.36 -21.21 34.51
N PHE A 107 3.91 -22.41 34.90
CA PHE A 107 4.77 -23.55 35.23
C PHE A 107 5.77 -23.26 36.37
N GLY A 108 5.30 -22.60 37.43
CA GLY A 108 6.10 -22.16 38.58
C GLY A 108 7.00 -20.96 38.30
N LEU A 109 7.00 -20.41 37.08
CA LEU A 109 7.80 -19.25 36.71
C LEU A 109 6.95 -17.99 36.73
N ASN A 110 7.50 -16.95 37.36
CA ASN A 110 6.82 -15.68 37.56
C ASN A 110 7.24 -14.66 36.49
N PHE A 111 6.30 -14.28 35.63
CA PHE A 111 6.50 -13.30 34.57
C PHE A 111 5.85 -11.96 34.91
N GLN A 112 6.43 -10.91 34.33
CA GLN A 112 5.82 -9.60 34.21
C GLN A 112 5.20 -9.52 32.80
N HIS A 113 3.88 -9.60 32.75
CA HIS A 113 3.11 -9.63 31.52
C HIS A 113 2.54 -8.24 31.20
N LEU A 114 2.79 -7.77 29.99
CA LEU A 114 2.20 -6.56 29.44
C LEU A 114 1.74 -6.82 28.01
N ALA A 115 0.71 -6.10 27.57
CA ALA A 115 0.24 -6.13 26.20
C ALA A 115 0.79 -4.91 25.43
N VAL A 116 1.07 -5.10 24.15
CA VAL A 116 1.38 -4.02 23.20
C VAL A 116 0.22 -3.91 22.22
N GLN A 117 -0.32 -2.71 22.06
CA GLN A 117 -1.45 -2.43 21.17
C GLN A 117 -0.95 -1.71 19.93
N TYR A 118 -1.36 -2.23 18.77
CA TYR A 118 -1.00 -1.70 17.47
C TYR A 118 -2.26 -1.16 16.78
N PRO A 119 -2.29 0.14 16.44
CA PRO A 119 -3.39 0.72 15.67
C PRO A 119 -3.48 0.12 14.26
N LEU A 120 -4.72 -0.13 13.84
CA LEU A 120 -5.11 -0.64 12.52
C LEU A 120 -6.25 0.22 12.01
N LEU A 121 -6.07 0.80 10.81
CA LEU A 121 -7.14 1.48 10.09
C LEU A 121 -7.55 0.62 8.90
N VAL A 122 -8.84 0.64 8.58
CA VAL A 122 -9.40 -0.06 7.42
C VAL A 122 -10.19 0.93 6.58
N TYR A 123 -9.86 1.01 5.30
CA TYR A 123 -10.57 1.82 4.30
C TYR A 123 -11.21 0.89 3.26
N PHE A 124 -12.48 1.07 2.97
CA PHE A 124 -13.24 0.20 2.07
C PHE A 124 -13.51 0.88 0.73
N PHE A 125 -13.16 0.19 -0.35
CA PHE A 125 -13.59 0.51 -1.71
C PHE A 125 -14.82 -0.33 -2.03
N ASP A 126 -15.99 0.07 -1.51
CA ASP A 126 -17.23 -0.72 -1.56
C ASP A 126 -17.60 -1.16 -2.98
N SER A 127 -17.46 -0.27 -3.96
CA SER A 127 -17.75 -0.54 -5.38
C SER A 127 -16.86 -1.62 -5.99
N LEU A 128 -15.69 -1.85 -5.40
CA LEU A 128 -14.70 -2.83 -5.85
C LEU A 128 -14.57 -4.02 -4.90
N GLY A 129 -15.26 -4.05 -3.76
CA GLY A 129 -15.05 -5.11 -2.76
C GLY A 129 -13.60 -5.26 -2.27
N ILE A 130 -12.76 -4.24 -2.49
CA ILE A 130 -11.36 -4.17 -2.08
C ILE A 130 -11.30 -3.37 -0.80
N LEU A 131 -10.40 -3.73 0.11
CA LEU A 131 -10.12 -2.92 1.28
C LEU A 131 -8.63 -2.62 1.38
N VAL A 132 -8.31 -1.55 2.10
CA VAL A 132 -6.95 -1.17 2.45
C VAL A 132 -6.80 -1.23 3.95
N GLU A 133 -5.78 -1.96 4.41
CA GLU A 133 -5.39 -2.00 5.81
C GLU A 133 -4.13 -1.16 6.01
N ILE A 134 -4.14 -0.30 7.03
CA ILE A 134 -2.98 0.49 7.42
C ILE A 134 -2.64 0.12 8.85
N VAL A 135 -1.48 -0.52 9.04
CA VAL A 135 -1.00 -0.94 10.36
C VAL A 135 0.15 -0.06 10.79
N ILE A 136 0.06 0.52 11.99
CA ILE A 136 1.19 1.26 12.58
C ILE A 136 2.12 0.24 13.25
N ARG A 137 3.37 0.15 12.78
CA ARG A 137 4.41 -0.78 13.29
C ARG A 137 5.69 -0.04 13.61
N GLU A 138 6.56 -0.62 14.42
CA GLU A 138 7.91 -0.10 14.62
C GLU A 138 8.70 -0.16 13.31
N LYS A 139 9.54 0.85 13.06
CA LYS A 139 10.48 0.82 11.94
C LYS A 139 11.49 -0.30 12.14
N GLN A 140 11.72 -1.10 11.10
CA GLN A 140 12.83 -2.06 11.14
C GLN A 140 14.15 -1.31 11.06
N ARG A 141 15.03 -1.52 12.05
CA ARG A 141 16.39 -0.93 12.13
C ARG A 141 16.44 0.60 12.21
N ALA A 142 15.36 1.27 12.61
CA ALA A 142 15.33 2.70 12.87
C ALA A 142 14.44 3.02 14.07
N VAL A 143 14.56 4.24 14.61
CA VAL A 143 13.71 4.72 15.70
C VAL A 143 12.40 5.26 15.14
N GLY A 144 11.30 4.94 15.82
CA GLY A 144 9.96 5.45 15.52
C GLY A 144 9.01 4.39 14.94
N ALA A 145 7.77 4.80 14.72
CA ALA A 145 6.76 3.99 14.05
C ALA A 145 6.64 4.37 12.57
N GLN A 146 6.09 3.46 11.78
CA GLN A 146 5.73 3.66 10.39
C GLN A 146 4.38 3.01 10.10
N PRO A 147 3.51 3.67 9.34
CA PRO A 147 2.34 3.02 8.74
C PRO A 147 2.79 2.08 7.61
N MET A 148 2.25 0.87 7.61
CA MET A 148 2.38 -0.10 6.53
C MET A 148 1.02 -0.27 5.87
N LEU A 149 0.94 -0.04 4.57
CA LEU A 149 -0.29 -0.13 3.80
C LEU A 149 -0.35 -1.47 3.07
N TYR A 150 -1.51 -2.13 3.16
CA TYR A 150 -1.81 -3.37 2.47
C TYR A 150 -3.11 -3.21 1.68
N VAL A 151 -3.08 -3.54 0.39
CA VAL A 151 -4.28 -3.66 -0.44
C VAL A 151 -4.75 -5.12 -0.35
N CYS A 152 -5.98 -5.33 0.11
CA CYS A 152 -6.59 -6.63 0.28
C CYS A 152 -7.56 -6.89 -0.88
N ILE A 153 -7.15 -7.76 -1.80
CA ILE A 153 -7.88 -8.07 -3.04
C ILE A 153 -8.57 -9.43 -2.89
N PRO A 154 -9.92 -9.51 -2.93
CA PRO A 154 -10.61 -10.79 -2.85
C PRO A 154 -10.10 -11.77 -3.92
N ILE A 155 -9.96 -13.06 -3.58
CA ILE A 155 -9.47 -14.04 -4.55
C ILE A 155 -10.38 -14.18 -5.78
N THR A 156 -11.64 -13.80 -5.67
CA THR A 156 -12.62 -13.76 -6.77
C THR A 156 -12.31 -12.69 -7.81
N HIS A 157 -11.43 -11.74 -7.49
CA HIS A 157 -10.99 -10.68 -8.40
C HIS A 157 -9.78 -11.11 -9.26
N LEU A 158 -9.19 -12.27 -8.97
CA LEU A 158 -8.04 -12.78 -9.72
C LEU A 158 -8.51 -13.56 -10.94
N ASN A 159 -8.03 -13.14 -12.11
CA ASN A 159 -8.13 -13.92 -13.32
C ASN A 159 -7.09 -15.04 -13.30
N THR A 160 -7.56 -16.28 -13.48
CA THR A 160 -6.74 -17.50 -13.46
C THR A 160 -7.26 -18.46 -14.53
N GLN A 161 -6.43 -19.41 -14.96
CA GLN A 161 -6.84 -20.39 -16.00
C GLN A 161 -8.08 -21.19 -15.59
N THR A 162 -8.21 -21.48 -14.29
CA THR A 162 -9.40 -22.13 -13.70
C THR A 162 -9.77 -21.38 -12.42
N PRO A 163 -11.07 -21.17 -12.12
CA PRO A 163 -11.48 -20.46 -10.91
C PRO A 163 -10.84 -21.02 -9.63
N LEU A 164 -10.43 -20.14 -8.71
CA LEU A 164 -9.73 -20.54 -7.48
C LEU A 164 -10.66 -21.17 -6.43
N LEU A 165 -11.93 -20.75 -6.37
CA LEU A 165 -12.87 -21.19 -5.35
C LEU A 165 -13.03 -22.72 -5.33
N GLY A 166 -12.91 -23.31 -4.14
CA GLY A 166 -13.11 -24.74 -3.93
C GLY A 166 -11.92 -25.63 -4.27
N ARG A 167 -10.79 -25.08 -4.77
CA ARG A 167 -9.58 -25.86 -5.05
C ARG A 167 -8.34 -25.29 -4.37
N MET A 168 -7.27 -26.07 -4.39
CA MET A 168 -5.93 -25.64 -3.96
C MET A 168 -5.18 -25.00 -5.12
N ALA A 169 -4.18 -24.18 -4.80
CA ALA A 169 -3.28 -23.60 -5.79
C ALA A 169 -2.35 -24.67 -6.38
N GLY A 170 -2.09 -24.57 -7.68
CA GLY A 170 -1.10 -25.35 -8.41
C GLY A 170 0.34 -24.94 -8.08
N LEU A 171 1.30 -25.65 -8.67
CA LEU A 171 2.72 -25.31 -8.53
C LEU A 171 3.03 -24.01 -9.27
N LYS A 172 3.59 -23.02 -8.56
CA LYS A 172 3.94 -21.69 -9.11
C LYS A 172 2.76 -21.01 -9.82
N GLU A 173 1.54 -21.27 -9.36
CA GLU A 173 0.35 -20.68 -9.95
C GLU A 173 0.33 -19.16 -9.70
N CYS A 174 0.05 -18.41 -10.76
CA CYS A 174 -0.13 -16.96 -10.72
C CYS A 174 -1.57 -16.61 -11.10
N GLY A 175 -2.11 -15.56 -10.47
CA GLY A 175 -3.35 -14.92 -10.89
C GLY A 175 -3.09 -13.48 -11.29
N SER A 176 -3.89 -12.98 -12.23
CA SER A 176 -3.80 -11.60 -12.72
C SER A 176 -4.95 -10.78 -12.14
N PHE A 177 -4.62 -9.69 -11.45
CA PHE A 177 -5.59 -8.67 -11.10
C PHE A 177 -5.63 -7.62 -12.22
N ILE A 178 -6.76 -7.49 -12.91
CA ILE A 178 -6.87 -6.67 -14.12
C ILE A 178 -7.44 -5.30 -13.75
N LEU A 179 -6.59 -4.28 -13.86
CA LEU A 179 -7.01 -2.88 -13.73
C LEU A 179 -7.53 -2.36 -15.07
N GLY A 180 -8.61 -1.60 -15.01
CA GLY A 180 -9.28 -0.99 -16.16
C GLY A 180 -9.85 0.38 -15.79
N ALA A 181 -10.48 1.10 -16.74
CA ALA A 181 -11.01 2.45 -16.52
C ALA A 181 -11.88 2.60 -15.25
N GLY A 182 -12.65 1.56 -14.88
CA GLY A 182 -13.45 1.53 -13.65
C GLY A 182 -12.65 1.53 -12.33
N HIS A 183 -11.32 1.45 -12.39
CA HIS A 183 -10.42 1.48 -11.23
C HIS A 183 -9.72 2.85 -11.06
N LYS A 184 -10.14 3.87 -11.82
CA LYS A 184 -9.58 5.22 -11.69
C LYS A 184 -9.61 5.70 -10.24
N ASP A 185 -10.79 5.67 -9.62
CA ASP A 185 -11.00 6.25 -8.29
C ASP A 185 -10.17 5.48 -7.25
N PHE A 186 -10.05 4.16 -7.41
CA PHE A 186 -9.16 3.34 -6.60
C PHE A 186 -7.71 3.82 -6.64
N LEU A 187 -7.16 4.11 -7.82
CA LEU A 187 -5.78 4.60 -7.93
C LEU A 187 -5.62 6.00 -7.32
N LEU A 188 -6.53 6.93 -7.63
CA LEU A 188 -6.46 8.32 -7.14
C LEU A 188 -6.61 8.39 -5.61
N GLU A 189 -7.55 7.63 -5.05
CA GLU A 189 -7.75 7.56 -3.61
C GLU A 189 -6.61 6.83 -2.91
N LEU A 190 -6.04 5.78 -3.50
CA LEU A 190 -4.89 5.10 -2.90
C LEU A 190 -3.67 6.03 -2.83
N PHE A 191 -3.45 6.85 -3.86
CA PHE A 191 -2.45 7.93 -3.82
C PHE A 191 -2.73 8.95 -2.70
N LYS A 192 -3.99 9.34 -2.51
CA LYS A 192 -4.41 10.21 -1.41
C LYS A 192 -4.14 9.57 -0.06
N ILE A 193 -4.45 8.28 0.12
CA ILE A 193 -4.17 7.52 1.34
C ILE A 193 -2.66 7.50 1.61
N PHE A 194 -1.83 7.15 0.62
CA PHE A 194 -0.37 7.19 0.76
C PHE A 194 0.15 8.57 1.20
N ALA A 195 -0.39 9.65 0.63
CA ALA A 195 -0.01 11.00 0.99
C ALA A 195 -0.31 11.36 2.46
N THR A 196 -1.30 10.71 3.10
CA THR A 196 -1.64 10.90 4.53
C THR A 196 -0.79 10.07 5.48
N LEU A 197 -0.03 9.10 4.99
CA LEU A 197 0.67 8.15 5.87
C LEU A 197 1.76 8.83 6.72
N SER A 198 2.62 9.64 6.10
CA SER A 198 3.67 10.39 6.81
C SER A 198 4.15 11.57 5.97
N PRO A 199 4.89 12.54 6.55
CA PRO A 199 5.50 13.63 5.79
C PRO A 199 6.40 13.15 4.64
N ASN A 200 7.08 12.01 4.80
CA ASN A 200 7.94 11.47 3.75
C ASN A 200 7.13 10.91 2.58
N HIS A 201 6.08 10.13 2.88
CA HIS A 201 5.18 9.62 1.85
C HIS A 201 4.50 10.77 1.11
N HIS A 202 4.11 11.81 1.83
CA HIS A 202 3.52 13.01 1.26
C HIS A 202 4.41 13.70 0.23
N HIS A 203 5.68 13.93 0.59
CA HIS A 203 6.67 14.49 -0.33
C HIS A 203 6.84 13.59 -1.55
N ASP A 204 7.04 12.29 -1.36
CA ASP A 204 7.25 11.36 -2.47
C ASP A 204 6.05 11.36 -3.44
N ILE A 205 4.82 11.31 -2.90
CA ILE A 205 3.60 11.37 -3.71
C ILE A 205 3.52 12.66 -4.53
N LEU A 206 3.80 13.83 -3.94
CA LEU A 206 3.79 15.10 -4.68
C LEU A 206 4.82 15.11 -5.81
N GLN A 207 6.01 14.52 -5.59
CA GLN A 207 7.04 14.40 -6.62
C GLN A 207 6.60 13.46 -7.76
N ILE A 208 5.98 12.32 -7.43
CA ILE A 208 5.46 11.38 -8.41
C ILE A 208 4.37 12.02 -9.27
N LEU A 209 3.42 12.72 -8.65
CA LEU A 209 2.36 13.42 -9.38
C LEU A 209 2.95 14.47 -10.33
N GLU A 210 4.02 15.17 -9.93
CA GLU A 210 4.73 16.11 -10.79
C GLU A 210 5.38 15.43 -12.01
N VAL A 211 6.04 14.28 -11.82
CA VAL A 211 6.61 13.49 -12.92
C VAL A 211 5.54 13.06 -13.92
N ILE A 212 4.38 12.62 -13.43
CA ILE A 212 3.27 12.19 -14.26
C ILE A 212 2.68 13.37 -15.06
N ILE A 213 2.50 14.53 -14.43
CA ILE A 213 1.99 15.76 -15.10
C ILE A 213 2.96 16.23 -16.19
N CYS A 214 4.27 16.23 -15.90
CA CYS A 214 5.30 16.73 -16.83
C CYS A 214 5.57 15.79 -18.01
N THR A 215 5.12 14.54 -17.95
CA THR A 215 5.35 13.58 -19.03
C THR A 215 4.36 13.81 -20.16
N LYS A 216 4.87 14.26 -21.33
CA LYS A 216 4.07 14.37 -22.56
C LYS A 216 3.53 13.00 -22.96
N LYS A 217 2.29 12.98 -23.49
CA LYS A 217 1.77 11.80 -24.20
C LYS A 217 2.73 11.45 -25.34
N THR A 218 3.33 10.27 -25.27
CA THR A 218 4.15 9.69 -26.35
C THR A 218 3.27 9.04 -27.39
#